data_AF-A0A8B5X2T1-F1
#
_entry.id   AF-A0A8B5X2T1-F1
#
_cell.length_a   1.000
_cell.length_b   1.000
_cell.length_c   1.000
_cell.angle_alpha   90.00
_cell.angle_beta   90.00
_cell.angle_gamma   90.00
#
_symmetry.space_group_name_H-M   'P 1'
#
loop_
_entity.id
_entity.type
_entity.pdbx_description
1 polymer ?
#
loop_
_entity_poly.entity_id
_entity_poly.type
_entity_poly.pdbx_seq_one_letter_code
_entity_poly.pdbx_strand_id
1 'polypeptide(L)' 'MTYKGYTGIVEFDERARIFHGEVIGLRDIITFQGRSVEELEKAMAESVDFYLAWCAERGKTPEKPFSGKFM' A
#
# COMPACT_ATOMS: atom_id res chain seq x y z
N MET A 1 4.65 -1.16 -7.61
CA MET A 1 5.48 -1.64 -6.47
C MET A 1 4.77 -2.80 -5.81
N THR A 2 5.46 -3.76 -5.20
CA THR A 2 4.81 -4.91 -4.54
C THR A 2 5.47 -5.24 -3.20
N TYR A 3 4.68 -5.51 -2.17
CA TYR A 3 5.19 -5.90 -0.84
C TYR A 3 4.20 -6.85 -0.13
N LYS A 4 4.67 -8.00 0.37
CA LYS A 4 3.83 -9.03 1.02
C LYS A 4 2.56 -9.44 0.24
N GLY A 5 2.64 -9.40 -1.09
CA GLY A 5 1.52 -9.69 -1.99
C GLY A 5 0.60 -8.50 -2.27
N TYR A 6 0.76 -7.36 -1.59
CA TYR A 6 0.08 -6.10 -1.86
C TYR A 6 0.71 -5.36 -3.02
N THR A 7 -0.11 -4.71 -3.84
CA THR A 7 0.33 -3.96 -5.02
C THR A 7 0.07 -2.48 -4.81
N GLY A 8 1.14 -1.68 -4.87
CA GLY A 8 1.08 -0.22 -4.81
C GLY A 8 1.26 0.39 -6.18
N ILE A 9 0.38 1.32 -6.54
CA ILE A 9 0.55 2.24 -7.67
C ILE A 9 1.12 3.55 -7.14
N VAL A 10 1.86 4.27 -7.99
CA VAL A 10 2.51 5.53 -7.62
C VAL A 10 2.28 6.56 -8.71
N GLU A 11 1.90 7.76 -8.31
CA GLU A 11 1.72 8.92 -9.15
C GLU A 11 2.56 10.09 -8.62
N PHE A 12 3.02 10.97 -9.52
CA PHE A 12 3.75 12.16 -9.11
C PHE A 12 2.77 13.31 -8.87
N ASP A 13 2.75 13.84 -7.65
CA ASP A 13 2.04 15.08 -7.34
C ASP A 13 2.96 16.27 -7.63
N GLU A 14 2.67 16.97 -8.75
CA GLU A 14 3.45 18.13 -9.18
C GLU A 14 3.37 19.31 -8.21
N ARG A 15 2.25 19.48 -7.50
CA ARG A 15 2.03 20.59 -6.57
C ARG A 15 2.79 20.38 -5.28
N ALA A 16 2.74 19.16 -4.75
CA ALA A 16 3.45 18.78 -3.53
C ALA A 16 4.91 18.38 -3.78
N ARG A 17 5.30 18.19 -5.06
CA ARG A 17 6.65 17.76 -5.47
C ARG A 17 7.07 16.46 -4.78
N ILE A 18 6.13 15.51 -4.69
CA ILE A 18 6.31 14.20 -4.05
C ILE A 18 5.63 13.12 -4.86
N PHE A 19 6.09 11.89 -4.73
CA PHE A 19 5.36 10.73 -5.24
C PHE A 19 4.34 10.29 -4.20
N HIS A 20 3.09 10.17 -4.63
CA HIS A 20 1.99 9.63 -3.86
C HIS A 20 1.71 8.20 -4.30
N GLY A 21 1.60 7.28 -3.35
CA GLY A 21 1.31 5.88 -3.62
C GLY A 21 0.09 5.38 -2.87
N GLU A 22 -0.65 4.48 -3.52
CA GLU A 22 -1.83 3.81 -2.97
C GLU A 22 -1.77 2.31 -3.22
N VAL A 23 -2.12 1.52 -2.21
CA VAL A 23 -2.29 0.07 -2.35
C VAL A 23 -3.67 -0.22 -2.96
N ILE A 24 -3.67 -0.93 -4.08
CA ILE A 24 -4.88 -1.25 -4.83
C ILE A 24 -5.38 -2.67 -4.54
N GLY A 25 -6.67 -2.88 -4.84
CA GLY A 25 -7.31 -4.20 -4.72
C GLY A 25 -7.80 -4.51 -3.31
N LEU A 26 -7.92 -3.50 -2.45
CA LEU A 26 -8.50 -3.55 -1.11
C LEU A 26 -9.67 -2.57 -1.02
N ARG A 27 -10.57 -2.73 -0.04
CA ARG A 27 -11.55 -1.70 0.32
C ARG A 27 -10.96 -0.71 1.32
N ASP A 28 -10.09 -1.17 2.20
CA ASP A 28 -9.28 -0.34 3.08
C ASP A 28 -8.28 0.49 2.27
N ILE A 29 -8.21 1.80 2.56
CA ILE A 29 -7.30 2.72 1.89
C ILE A 29 -5.96 2.70 2.62
N ILE A 30 -4.91 2.27 1.93
CA ILE A 30 -3.53 2.31 2.41
C ILE A 30 -2.74 3.20 1.46
N THR A 31 -2.22 4.32 1.97
CA THR A 31 -1.39 5.25 1.20
C THR A 31 0.02 5.33 1.75
N PHE A 32 0.95 5.74 0.90
CA PHE A 32 2.35 5.96 1.22
C PHE A 32 2.91 7.06 0.34
N GLN A 33 3.99 7.72 0.73
CA GLN A 33 4.57 8.83 -0.01
C GLN A 33 6.09 8.84 0.13
N GLY A 34 6.78 9.40 -0.87
CA GLY A 34 8.24 9.50 -0.86
C GLY A 34 8.76 10.38 -1.99
N ARG A 35 10.00 10.83 -1.88
CA ARG A 35 10.69 11.65 -2.88
C ARG A 35 11.70 10.86 -3.71
N SER A 36 12.03 9.64 -3.29
CA SER A 36 12.87 8.71 -4.02
C SER A 36 12.24 7.32 -4.05
N VAL A 37 12.80 6.45 -4.88
CA VAL A 37 12.36 5.04 -4.95
C VAL A 37 12.57 4.35 -3.60
N GLU A 38 13.70 4.60 -2.94
CA GLU A 38 14.02 4.01 -1.64
C GLU A 38 13.04 4.46 -0.55
N GLU A 39 12.66 5.74 -0.55
CA GLU A 39 11.64 6.26 0.37
C GLU A 39 10.28 5.62 0.11
N LEU A 40 9.90 5.44 -1.16
CA LEU A 40 8.63 4.81 -1.54
C LEU A 40 8.58 3.33 -1.14
N GLU A 41 9.65 2.58 -1.35
CA GLU A 41 9.72 1.17 -0.96
C GLU A 41 9.60 1.00 0.56
N LYS A 42 10.32 1.85 1.31
CA LYS A 42 10.24 1.88 2.77
C LYS A 42 8.84 2.26 3.25
N ALA A 43 8.28 3.35 2.72
CA ALA A 43 6.96 3.83 3.11
C ALA A 43 5.86 2.81 2.76
N MET A 44 5.96 2.13 1.61
CA MET A 44 5.04 1.05 1.24
C MET A 44 5.10 -0.10 2.25
N ALA A 45 6.31 -0.55 2.63
CA ALA A 45 6.48 -1.62 3.60
C ALA A 45 5.91 -1.24 4.98
N GLU A 46 6.22 -0.03 5.47
CA GLU A 46 5.72 0.49 6.75
C GLU A 46 4.20 0.62 6.77
N SER A 47 3.59 1.18 5.73
CA SER A 47 2.13 1.32 5.63
C SER A 47 1.41 -0.03 5.59
N VAL A 48 1.93 -1.01 4.84
CA VAL A 48 1.35 -2.36 4.79
C VAL A 48 1.53 -3.11 6.10
N ASP A 49 2.70 -3.01 6.74
CA ASP A 49 2.95 -3.67 8.03
C ASP A 49 2.09 -3.08 9.14
N PHE A 50 1.90 -1.76 9.14
CA PHE A 50 0.96 -1.10 10.04
C PHE A 50 -0.47 -1.61 9.83
N TYR A 51 -0.92 -1.73 8.59
CA TYR A 51 -2.24 -2.29 8.28
C TYR A 51 -2.41 -3.73 8.81
N LEU A 52 -1.43 -4.60 8.55
CA LEU A 52 -1.45 -5.99 9.00
C LEU A 52 -1.47 -6.08 10.54
N ALA A 53 -0.67 -5.26 11.22
CA ALA A 53 -0.65 -5.18 12.68
C ALA A 53 -2.01 -4.69 13.22
N TRP A 54 -2.56 -3.64 12.64
CA TRP A 54 -3.86 -3.08 13.02
C TRP A 54 -5.00 -4.09 12.87
N CYS A 55 -4.96 -4.90 11.80
CA CYS A 55 -5.88 -6.02 11.60
C CYS A 55 -5.73 -7.08 12.69
N ALA A 56 -4.49 -7.50 12.96
CA ALA A 56 -4.20 -8.52 13.98
C ALA A 56 -4.66 -8.10 15.38
N GLU A 57 -4.39 -6.85 15.79
CA GLU A 57 -4.82 -6.29 17.08
C GLU A 57 -6.34 -6.34 17.28
N ARG A 58 -7.11 -6.24 16.19
CA ARG A 58 -8.58 -6.22 16.21
C ARG A 58 -9.21 -7.58 15.92
N GLY A 59 -8.40 -8.63 15.74
CA GLY A 59 -8.87 -9.94 15.29
C GLY A 59 -9.53 -9.90 13.91
N LYS A 60 -9.21 -8.87 13.10
CA LYS A 60 -9.73 -8.73 11.73
C LYS A 60 -8.83 -9.50 10.78
N THR A 61 -9.44 -10.21 9.82
CA THR A 61 -8.69 -10.77 8.70
C THR A 61 -8.33 -9.64 7.73
N PRO A 62 -7.05 -9.41 7.42
CA PRO A 62 -6.66 -8.38 6.45
C PRO A 62 -7.20 -8.74 5.06
N GLU A 63 -7.63 -7.72 4.34
CA GLU A 63 -8.06 -7.88 2.96
C GLU A 63 -6.90 -8.35 2.09
N LYS A 64 -7.16 -9.29 1.19
CA LYS A 64 -6.16 -9.75 0.23
C LYS A 64 -6.43 -9.08 -1.11
N PRO A 65 -5.39 -8.53 -1.76
CA PRO A 65 -5.51 -7.99 -3.11
C PRO A 65 -6.17 -8.99 -4.04
N PHE A 66 -7.15 -8.52 -4.81
CA PHE A 66 -7.88 -9.37 -5.74
C PHE A 66 -6.91 -10.02 -6.74
N SER A 67 -6.80 -11.35 -6.72
CA SER A 67 -5.83 -12.09 -7.55
C SER A 67 -6.21 -12.20 -9.04
N GLY A 68 -7.22 -11.44 -9.48
CA GLY A 68 -7.65 -11.38 -10.89
C GLY A 68 -8.18 -12.70 -11.46
N LYS A 69 -8.39 -13.75 -10.65
CA LYS A 69 -9.04 -14.97 -11.10
C LYS A 69 -10.55 -14.75 -11.22
N PHE A 70 -10.98 -14.32 -12.40
CA PHE A 70 -12.38 -14.46 -12.83
C PHE A 70 -12.67 -15.96 -13.02
N MET A 71 -13.75 -16.46 -12.42
CA MET A 71 -14.35 -17.77 -12.70
C MET A 71 -15.45 -17.61 -13.73
#